data_AF-A0A2V6X3Z8-F1
#
_entry.id   AF-A0A2V6X3Z8-F1
#
_cell.length_a   1.000
_cell.length_b   1.000
_cell.length_c   1.000
_cell.angle_alpha   90.00
_cell.angle_beta   90.00
_cell.angle_gamma   90.00
#
_symmetry.space_group_name_H-M   'P 1'
#
loop_
_entity.id
_entity.type
_entity.pdbx_description
1 polymer ?
#
loop_
_entity_poly.entity_id
_entity_poly.type
_entity_poly.pdbx_seq_one_letter_code
_entity_poly.pdbx_strand_id
1 'polypeptide(L)'
;MRILWRRYAAVCASGLVVNGGIYRHDFVAQAVLHGIMQTSLETEVPVLSAVLTPHHFHEHPVHEEFFKQHMLTKGTELAEACVAIIGQLAAVA
;
A
#
# COMPACT_ATOMS: atom_id res chain seq x y z
N MET A 1 -4.12 -27.87 -6.06
CA MET A 1 -5.49 -27.33 -5.99
C MET A 1 -5.40 -25.84 -6.34
N ARG A 2 -5.56 -25.47 -7.62
CA ARG A 2 -5.31 -24.10 -8.13
C ARG A 2 -6.63 -23.32 -8.06
N ILE A 3 -6.68 -22.30 -7.21
CA ILE A 3 -7.91 -21.56 -6.87
C ILE A 3 -8.46 -20.85 -8.12
N LEU A 4 -9.69 -21.18 -8.50
CA LEU A 4 -10.38 -20.76 -9.73
C LEU A 4 -10.82 -19.27 -9.75
N TRP A 5 -10.45 -18.46 -8.76
CA TRP A 5 -11.00 -17.09 -8.57
C TRP A 5 -9.96 -15.96 -8.61
N ARG A 6 -8.71 -16.24 -8.99
CA ARG A 6 -7.67 -15.20 -9.11
C ARG A 6 -7.85 -14.38 -10.39
N ARG A 7 -8.69 -13.35 -10.32
CA ARG A 7 -8.87 -12.39 -11.40
C ARG A 7 -7.74 -11.36 -11.52
N TYR A 8 -6.86 -11.28 -10.52
CA TYR A 8 -5.81 -10.26 -10.44
C TYR A 8 -4.44 -10.92 -10.23
N ALA A 9 -3.43 -10.43 -10.94
CA ALA A 9 -2.04 -10.90 -10.82
C ALA A 9 -1.32 -10.31 -9.60
N ALA A 10 -1.76 -9.13 -9.14
CA ALA A 10 -1.34 -8.48 -7.90
C ALA A 10 -2.42 -7.48 -7.47
N VAL A 11 -2.36 -7.00 -6.23
CA VAL A 11 -3.22 -5.94 -5.68
C VAL A 11 -2.33 -4.81 -5.15
N CYS A 12 -2.67 -3.57 -5.47
CA CYS A 12 -1.98 -2.38 -4.96
C CYS A 12 -2.88 -1.65 -3.95
N ALA A 13 -2.46 -1.55 -2.70
CA ALA A 13 -3.13 -0.79 -1.67
C ALA A 13 -2.45 0.58 -1.49
N SER A 14 -3.23 1.66 -1.47
CA SER A 14 -2.72 3.02 -1.26
C SER A 14 -3.56 3.72 -0.19
N GLY A 15 -2.91 4.50 0.67
CA GLY A 15 -3.58 5.21 1.76
C GLY A 15 -2.64 6.15 2.51
N LEU A 16 -3.22 7.07 3.26
CA LEU A 16 -2.48 8.00 4.12
C LEU A 16 -3.05 7.91 5.53
N VAL A 17 -2.31 7.29 6.45
CA VAL A 17 -2.72 7.16 7.85
C VAL A 17 -2.03 8.28 8.63
N VAL A 18 -2.80 9.26 9.09
CA VAL A 18 -2.27 10.50 9.68
C VAL A 18 -2.56 10.60 11.16
N ASN A 19 -1.69 11.32 11.88
CA ASN A 19 -1.96 11.72 13.25
C ASN A 19 -2.96 12.90 13.27
N GLY A 20 -4.23 12.61 13.56
CA GLY A 20 -5.27 13.64 13.72
C GLY A 20 -5.23 14.40 15.05
N GLY A 21 -4.23 14.16 15.90
CA GLY A 21 -4.04 14.89 17.17
C GLY A 21 -4.92 14.45 18.34
N ILE A 22 -5.97 13.66 18.09
CA ILE A 22 -6.90 13.17 19.13
C ILE A 22 -6.67 11.70 19.45
N TYR A 23 -6.53 10.86 18.43
CA TYR A 23 -6.42 9.40 18.58
C TYR A 23 -5.10 8.87 18.05
N ARG A 24 -4.71 7.71 18.59
CA ARG A 24 -3.50 6.98 18.19
C ARG A 24 -3.68 6.32 16.83
N HIS A 25 -3.05 6.91 15.82
CA HIS A 25 -3.07 6.47 14.43
C HIS A 25 -2.16 5.26 14.17
N ASP A 26 -1.15 5.04 15.02
CA ASP A 26 -0.14 4.00 14.87
C ASP A 26 -0.70 2.58 15.01
N PHE A 27 -1.71 2.38 15.88
CA PHE A 27 -2.42 1.11 15.96
C PHE A 27 -3.11 0.73 14.64
N VAL A 28 -3.75 1.70 14.00
CA VAL A 28 -4.43 1.49 12.72
C VAL A 28 -3.41 1.26 11.61
N ALA A 29 -2.34 2.06 11.56
CA ALA A 29 -1.26 1.89 10.59
C ALA A 29 -0.64 0.49 10.69
N GLN A 30 -0.34 0.02 11.89
CA GLN A 30 0.22 -1.30 12.12
C GLN A 30 -0.75 -2.42 11.73
N ALA A 31 -2.02 -2.31 12.11
CA ALA A 31 -3.04 -3.30 11.76
C ALA A 31 -3.24 -3.42 10.24
N VAL A 32 -3.27 -2.29 9.53
CA VAL A 32 -3.41 -2.26 8.06
C VAL A 32 -2.21 -2.90 7.38
N LEU A 33 -0.99 -2.52 7.75
CA LEU A 33 0.23 -3.08 7.14
C LEU A 33 0.36 -4.59 7.42
N HIS A 34 0.00 -5.02 8.64
CA HIS A 34 -0.01 -6.44 8.97
C HIS A 34 -1.06 -7.20 8.15
N GLY A 35 -2.28 -6.65 8.02
CA GLY A 35 -3.35 -7.24 7.22
C GLY A 35 -3.00 -7.37 5.74
N ILE A 36 -2.34 -6.35 5.16
CA ILE A 36 -1.82 -6.39 3.78
C ILE A 36 -0.86 -7.58 3.60
N MET A 37 0.11 -7.73 4.50
CA MET A 37 1.09 -8.81 4.44
C MET A 37 0.43 -10.19 4.61
N GLN A 38 -0.43 -10.36 5.61
CA GLN A 38 -1.15 -11.62 5.84
C GLN A 38 -2.02 -12.01 4.65
N THR A 39 -2.76 -11.04 4.09
CA THR A 39 -3.59 -11.26 2.89
C THR A 39 -2.75 -11.69 1.69
N SER A 40 -1.51 -11.21 1.57
CA SER A 40 -0.62 -11.64 0.50
C SER A 40 -0.19 -13.10 0.66
N LEU A 41 0.06 -13.53 1.89
CA LEU A 41 0.48 -14.90 2.21
C LEU A 41 -0.68 -15.91 2.09
N GLU A 42 -1.81 -15.67 2.76
CA GLU A 42 -3.02 -16.51 2.66
C GLU A 42 -3.57 -16.54 1.23
N THR A 43 -3.49 -15.37 0.62
CA THR A 43 -3.62 -15.05 -0.80
C THR A 43 -2.95 -16.00 -1.76
N GLU A 44 -1.67 -16.17 -1.47
CA GLU A 44 -0.57 -16.32 -2.42
C GLU A 44 -0.62 -15.28 -3.59
N VAL A 45 -1.41 -14.19 -3.49
CA VAL A 45 -1.46 -13.06 -4.45
C VAL A 45 -0.59 -11.95 -3.88
N PRO A 46 0.33 -11.35 -4.65
CA PRO A 46 1.09 -10.19 -4.17
C PRO A 46 0.18 -9.03 -3.80
N VAL A 47 0.29 -8.52 -2.58
CA VAL A 47 -0.37 -7.28 -2.15
C VAL A 47 0.71 -6.25 -1.81
N LEU A 48 0.84 -5.22 -2.64
CA LEU A 48 1.81 -4.14 -2.48
C LEU A 48 1.18 -2.97 -1.73
N SER A 49 2.00 -2.20 -1.01
CA SER A 49 1.53 -1.08 -0.20
C SER A 49 2.22 0.23 -0.57
N ALA A 50 1.41 1.24 -0.85
CA ALA A 50 1.71 2.67 -0.68
C ALA A 50 0.79 3.26 0.41
N VAL A 51 0.58 2.52 1.50
CA VAL A 51 -0.05 3.04 2.72
C VAL A 51 1.04 3.73 3.54
N LEU A 52 1.01 5.06 3.54
CA LEU A 52 2.05 5.89 4.15
C LEU A 52 1.57 6.47 5.48
N THR A 53 2.47 6.56 6.45
CA THR A 53 2.21 7.14 7.78
C THR A 53 3.20 8.28 8.03
N PRO A 54 2.85 9.54 7.69
CA PRO A 54 3.75 10.66 7.89
C PRO A 54 4.10 10.89 9.36
N HIS A 55 5.32 11.34 9.63
CA HIS A 55 5.69 11.83 10.98
C HIS A 55 4.81 13.02 11.41
N HIS A 56 4.55 13.93 10.48
CA HIS A 56 3.71 15.10 10.70
C HIS A 56 2.74 15.29 9.54
N PHE A 57 1.48 15.49 9.90
CA PHE A 57 0.44 15.92 8.99
C PHE A 57 -0.48 16.87 9.77
N HIS A 58 -0.77 18.01 9.18
CA HIS A 58 -1.65 19.02 9.72
C HIS A 58 -2.56 19.42 8.58
N GLU A 59 -3.85 19.62 8.86
CA GLU A 59 -4.86 19.94 7.85
C GLU A 59 -4.77 21.40 7.42
N HIS A 60 -3.63 21.77 6.84
CA HIS A 60 -3.39 23.08 6.26
C HIS A 60 -2.80 22.93 4.85
N PRO A 61 -2.95 23.96 3.98
CA PRO A 61 -2.66 23.84 2.55
C PRO A 61 -1.25 23.33 2.22
N VAL A 62 -0.23 23.69 3.01
CA VAL A 62 1.16 23.27 2.76
C VAL A 62 1.34 21.75 2.87
N HIS A 63 0.81 21.11 3.91
CA HIS A 63 0.93 19.66 4.07
C HIS A 63 0.05 18.92 3.07
N GLU A 64 -1.17 19.41 2.82
CA GLU A 64 -2.03 18.83 1.80
C GLU A 64 -1.36 18.80 0.43
N GLU A 65 -0.80 19.93 -0.02
CA GLU A 65 -0.15 20.01 -1.32
C GLU A 65 1.09 19.12 -1.38
N PHE A 66 1.91 19.13 -0.33
CA PHE A 66 3.08 18.27 -0.23
C PHE A 66 2.71 16.78 -0.37
N PHE A 67 1.74 16.29 0.41
CA PHE A 67 1.36 14.88 0.36
C PHE A 67 0.57 14.52 -0.90
N LYS A 68 -0.20 15.44 -1.49
CA LYS A 68 -0.79 15.23 -2.83
C LYS A 68 0.29 14.96 -3.87
N GLN A 69 1.30 15.82 -3.96
CA GLN A 69 2.41 15.64 -4.91
C GLN A 69 3.21 14.38 -4.60
N HIS A 70 3.54 14.14 -3.33
CA HIS A 70 4.31 12.97 -2.94
C HIS A 70 3.56 11.65 -3.23
N MET A 71 2.24 11.62 -3.06
CA MET A 71 1.42 10.44 -3.39
C MET A 71 1.41 10.14 -4.89
N LEU A 72 1.59 11.14 -5.78
CA LEU A 72 1.78 10.88 -7.22
C LEU A 72 3.09 10.12 -7.46
N THR A 73 4.20 10.58 -6.87
CA THR A 73 5.49 9.87 -6.95
C THR A 73 5.38 8.46 -6.40
N LYS A 74 4.75 8.29 -5.24
CA LYS A 74 4.55 6.97 -4.61
C LYS A 74 3.59 6.08 -5.40
N GLY A 75 2.63 6.65 -6.12
CA GLY A 75 1.80 5.93 -7.07
C GLY A 75 2.60 5.36 -8.24
N THR A 76 3.53 6.14 -8.81
CA THR A 76 4.43 5.68 -9.87
C THR A 76 5.34 4.55 -9.37
N GLU A 77 5.98 4.73 -8.21
CA GLU A 77 6.83 3.69 -7.60
C GLU A 77 6.03 2.39 -7.34
N LEU A 78 4.79 2.51 -6.85
CA LEU A 78 3.91 1.37 -6.62
C LEU A 78 3.55 0.64 -7.92
N ALA A 79 3.30 1.37 -9.00
CA ALA A 79 3.01 0.79 -10.31
C ALA A 79 4.22 0.06 -10.89
N GLU A 80 5.41 0.66 -10.81
CA GLU A 80 6.68 0.05 -11.23
C GLU A 80 6.96 -1.24 -10.45
N ALA A 81 6.82 -1.20 -9.12
CA ALA A 81 6.98 -2.37 -8.26
C ALA A 81 5.96 -3.47 -8.58
N CYS A 82 4.71 -3.11 -8.90
CA CYS A 82 3.66 -4.05 -9.27
C CYS A 82 3.99 -4.78 -10.57
N VAL A 83 4.42 -4.06 -11.61
CA VAL A 83 4.84 -4.67 -12.88
C VAL A 83 6.06 -5.57 -12.65
N ALA A 84 7.04 -5.12 -11.86
CA ALA A 84 8.23 -5.89 -11.57
C ALA A 84 7.92 -7.22 -10.86
N ILE A 85 7.09 -7.22 -9.82
CA ILE A 85 6.78 -8.45 -9.08
C ILE A 85 5.95 -9.44 -9.93
N ILE A 86 5.01 -8.94 -10.74
CA ILE A 86 4.25 -9.79 -11.68
C ILE A 86 5.21 -10.46 -12.67
N GLY A 87 6.15 -9.71 -13.23
CA GLY A 87 7.16 -10.24 -14.15
C GLY A 87 8.09 -11.27 -13.49
N GLN A 88 8.55 -11.00 -12.27
CA GLN A 88 9.41 -11.92 -11.51
C GLN A 88 8.70 -13.24 -11.16
N LEU A 89 7.44 -13.17 -10.73
CA LEU A 89 6.66 -14.36 -10.40
C LEU A 89 6.35 -15.21 -11.64
N ALA A 90 6.10 -14.59 -12.79
CA ALA A 90 5.93 -15.30 -14.05
C ALA A 90 7.21 -16.01 -14.51
N ALA A 91 8.40 -15.52 -14.13
CA ALA A 91 9.68 -16.10 -14.51
C ALA A 91 10.10 -17.33 -13.68
N VAL A 92 9.51 -17.52 -12.50
CA VAL A 92 9.81 -18.64 -11.58
C VAL A 92 8.71 -19.70 -11.51
N ALA A 93 7.58 -19.45 -12.18
CA ALA A 93 6.43 -20.36 -12.28
C ALA A 93 6.56 -21.34 -13.46
#